data_AF-A0A815E2B7-F1
#
_entry.id   AF-A0A815E2B7-F1
#
_cell.length_a   1.000
_cell.length_b   1.000
_cell.length_c   1.000
_cell.angle_alpha   90.00
_cell.angle_beta   90.00
_cell.angle_gamma   90.00
#
_symmetry.space_group_name_H-M   'P 1'
#
loop_
_entity.id
_entity.type
_entity.pdbx_description
1 polymer ?
#
loop_
_entity_poly.entity_id
_entity_poly.type
_entity_poly.pdbx_seq_one_letter_code
_entity_poly.pdbx_strand_id
1 'polypeptide(L)' 'MDDDNQTLADCGLSGAVAKAYSPALLFLCYRKAGSDNEWEPIDVADLSTPPPLPDVFNKTDDDKKDNPQIAS' A
#
# COMPACT_ATOMS: atom_id res chain seq x y z
N MET A 1 20.74 -6.97 22.02
CA MET A 1 21.47 -6.29 20.94
C MET A 1 20.65 -5.09 20.58
N ASP A 2 21.25 -3.90 20.55
CA ASP A 2 20.54 -2.68 20.12
C ASP A 2 20.11 -2.85 18.66
N ASP A 3 18.79 -2.85 18.45
CA ASP A 3 18.11 -3.03 17.16
C ASP A 3 18.51 -1.92 16.15
N ASP A 4 18.88 -0.74 16.68
CA ASP A 4 19.23 0.46 15.90
C ASP A 4 20.40 0.29 14.92
N ASN A 5 21.24 -0.73 15.12
CA ASN A 5 22.38 -1.01 14.23
C ASN A 5 22.06 -2.08 13.17
N GLN A 6 20.85 -2.64 13.15
CA GLN A 6 20.43 -3.58 12.11
C GLN A 6 20.32 -2.86 10.76
N THR A 7 20.70 -3.56 9.69
CA THR A 7 20.49 -3.00 8.35
C THR A 7 19.00 -3.08 8.00
N LEU A 8 18.55 -2.21 7.09
CA LEU A 8 17.17 -2.26 6.59
C LEU A 8 16.83 -3.65 6.00
N ALA A 9 17.81 -4.34 5.40
CA ALA A 9 17.65 -5.67 4.87
C ALA A 9 17.42 -6.73 5.97
N ASP A 10 18.10 -6.61 7.11
CA ASP A 10 17.89 -7.47 8.28
C ASP A 10 16.47 -7.29 8.85
N CYS A 11 15.94 -6.06 8.75
CA CYS A 11 14.55 -5.74 9.08
C CYS A 11 13.53 -6.10 7.97
N GLY A 12 13.96 -6.79 6.90
CA GLY A 12 13.10 -7.25 5.80
C GLY A 12 12.80 -6.22 4.72
N LEU A 13 13.33 -5.00 4.81
CA LEU A 13 13.19 -3.94 3.80
C LEU A 13 14.26 -4.12 2.71
N SER A 14 13.94 -4.99 1.75
CA SER A 14 14.79 -5.28 0.59
C SER A 14 14.23 -4.65 -0.70
N GLY A 15 15.04 -4.60 -1.76
CA GLY A 15 14.60 -4.10 -3.08
C GLY A 15 13.46 -4.91 -3.72
N ALA A 16 13.20 -6.14 -3.26
CA ALA A 16 12.06 -6.93 -3.69
C ALA A 16 10.74 -6.47 -3.04
N VAL A 17 10.81 -5.85 -1.85
CA VAL A 17 9.65 -5.42 -1.05
C VAL A 17 9.43 -3.91 -1.15
N ALA A 18 10.51 -3.11 -1.09
CA ALA A 18 10.48 -1.65 -1.17
C ALA A 18 10.80 -1.16 -2.60
N LYS A 19 9.92 -1.50 -3.55
CA LYS A 19 10.12 -1.12 -4.97
C LYS A 19 9.79 0.36 -5.19
N ALA A 20 10.41 1.00 -6.19
CA ALA A 20 10.18 2.41 -6.48
C ALA A 20 8.69 2.76 -6.74
N TYR A 21 7.95 1.88 -7.41
CA TYR A 21 6.52 2.08 -7.69
C TYR A 21 5.58 1.56 -6.57
N SER A 22 6.14 0.90 -5.57
CA SER A 22 5.42 0.30 -4.44
C SER A 22 6.34 0.32 -3.21
N PRO A 23 6.61 1.50 -2.64
CA PRO A 23 7.52 1.64 -1.51
C PRO A 23 6.97 0.93 -0.27
N ALA A 24 7.86 0.44 0.58
CA ALA A 24 7.48 -0.10 1.88
C ALA A 24 7.21 1.05 2.86
N LEU A 25 6.26 0.85 3.79
CA LEU A 25 5.96 1.82 4.84
C LEU A 25 6.88 1.62 6.04
N LEU A 26 7.40 2.74 6.56
CA LEU A 26 8.13 2.79 7.82
C LEU A 26 7.45 3.80 8.74
N PHE A 27 7.08 3.36 9.94
CA PHE A 27 6.42 4.20 10.93
C PHE A 27 7.45 4.93 11.80
N LEU A 28 7.13 6.18 12.16
CA LEU A 28 7.95 7.04 12.99
C LEU A 28 7.10 7.56 14.14
N CYS A 29 7.68 7.58 15.34
CA CYS A 29 7.11 8.22 16.52
C CYS A 29 8.20 9.01 17.26
N TYR A 30 7.80 10.07 17.95
CA TYR A 30 8.69 10.87 18.76
C TYR A 30 8.73 10.40 20.23
N ARG A 31 9.84 10.69 20.90
CA ARG A 31 9.89 10.63 22.37
C ARG A 31 9.04 11.76 22.92
N LYS A 32 8.26 11.48 23.97
CA LYS A 32 7.47 12.51 24.63
C LYS A 32 8.40 13.54 25.30
N ALA A 33 8.03 14.82 25.18
CA ALA A 33 8.82 15.91 25.76
C ALA A 33 8.89 15.77 27.29
N GLY A 34 10.09 15.87 27.86
CA GLY A 34 10.32 15.78 29.30
C GLY A 34 10.38 14.36 29.87
N SER A 35 10.40 13.32 29.02
CA SER A 35 10.57 11.93 29.44
C SER A 35 11.56 11.19 28.53
N ASP A 36 12.62 10.63 29.12
CA ASP A 36 13.67 9.94 28.34
C ASP A 36 13.25 8.54 27.84
N ASN A 37 12.23 7.94 28.47
CA ASN A 37 11.86 6.53 28.27
C ASN A 37 10.41 6.32 27.82
N GLU A 38 9.70 7.38 27.42
CA GLU A 38 8.35 7.25 26.87
C GLU A 38 8.26 7.76 25.43
N TRP A 39 7.59 6.95 24.61
CA TRP A 39 7.28 7.26 23.22
C TRP A 39 5.80 7.60 23.07
N GLU A 40 5.48 8.45 22.11
CA GLU A 40 4.09 8.63 21.69
C GLU A 40 3.58 7.37 20.96
N PRO A 41 2.26 7.11 20.96
CA PRO A 41 1.71 6.02 20.16
C PRO A 41 1.94 6.30 18.67
N ILE A 42 2.14 5.24 17.88
CA ILE A 42 2.14 5.34 16.42
C ILE A 42 0.73 5.73 15.98
N ASP A 43 0.63 6.85 15.28
CA ASP A 43 -0.61 7.34 14.68
C ASP A 43 -0.38 7.67 13.21
N VAL A 44 -1.19 7.07 12.33
CA VAL A 44 -1.03 7.15 10.89
C VAL A 44 -2.40 7.36 10.28
N ALA A 45 -2.62 8.54 9.72
CA ALA A 45 -3.86 8.85 9.03
C ALA A 45 -3.94 8.11 7.69
N ASP A 46 -5.11 7.53 7.41
CA ASP A 46 -5.39 6.90 6.12
C ASP A 46 -5.33 7.92 4.98
N LEU A 47 -4.95 7.42 3.79
CA LEU A 47 -5.03 8.21 2.57
C LEU A 47 -6.49 8.46 2.18
N SER A 48 -6.72 9.50 1.39
CA SER A 48 -8.05 9.75 0.84
C SER A 48 -8.50 8.62 -0.08
N THR A 49 -9.80 8.35 -0.05
CA THR A 49 -10.43 7.40 -0.99
C THR A 49 -10.50 8.03 -2.38
N PRO A 50 -10.16 7.30 -3.45
CA PRO A 50 -10.35 7.80 -4.81
C PRO A 50 -11.85 8.05 -5.10
N PRO A 51 -12.17 8.96 -6.05
CA PRO A 51 -13.55 9.19 -6.47
C PRO A 51 -14.15 7.93 -7.11
N PRO A 52 -15.50 7.83 -7.19
CA PRO A 52 -16.14 6.73 -7.88
C PRO A 52 -15.68 6.67 -9.35
N LEU A 53 -15.50 5.45 -9.85
CA LEU A 53 -15.13 5.22 -11.24
C LEU A 53 -16.27 5.72 -12.16
N PRO A 54 -15.99 6.51 -13.21
CA PRO A 54 -17.03 6.90 -14.17
C PRO A 54 -17.67 5.71 -14.87
N ASP A 55 -18.95 5.82 -15.23
CA ASP A 55 -19.72 4.73 -15.84
C ASP A 55 -19.10 4.18 -17.13
N VAL A 56 -18.38 5.02 -17.88
CA VAL A 56 -17.68 4.64 -19.13
C VAL A 56 -16.56 3.62 -18.90
N PHE A 57 -15.98 3.58 -17.70
CA PHE A 57 -14.92 2.64 -17.35
C PHE A 57 -15.43 1.36 -16.68
N ASN A 58 -16.73 1.29 -16.38
CA ASN A 58 -17.38 0.02 -16.08
C ASN A 58 -17.45 -0.74 -17.41
N LYS A 59 -16.49 -1.65 -17.63
CA LYS A 59 -16.46 -2.51 -18.81
C LYS A 59 -17.87 -3.08 -19.02
N THR A 60 -18.53 -2.68 -20.10
CA THR A 60 -19.77 -3.31 -20.54
C THR A 60 -19.44 -4.77 -20.84
N ASP A 61 -20.13 -5.70 -20.18
CA ASP A 61 -20.11 -7.13 -20.49
C ASP A 61 -20.67 -7.45 -21.90
N ASP A 62 -20.86 -6.45 -22.76
CA ASP A 62 -21.46 -6.55 -24.10
C ASP A 62 -20.46 -6.93 -25.22
N ASP A 63 -19.19 -7.20 -24.91
CA ASP A 63 -18.26 -7.87 -25.84
C ASP A 63 -18.53 -9.39 -25.99
N LYS A 64 -19.75 -9.85 -25.68
CA LYS A 64 -20.21 -11.25 -25.87
C LYS A 64 -21.43 -11.38 -26.78
N LYS A 65 -21.51 -10.60 -27.86
CA LYS A 65 -22.45 -10.88 -28.97
C LYS A 65 -21.79 -10.62 -30.32
N ASP A 66 -21.01 -11.59 -30.80
CA ASP A 66 -20.88 -11.87 -32.22
C ASP A 66 -20.27 -13.27 -32.42
N ASN A 67 -21.09 -14.31 -32.23
CA ASN A 67 -20.88 -15.56 -32.95
C ASN A 67 -22.25 -16.10 -33.39
N PRO A 68 -22.67 -15.86 -34.65
CA PRO A 68 -23.84 -16.52 -35.19
C PRO A 68 -23.51 -18.01 -35.37
N GLN A 69 -23.96 -18.85 -34.43
CA GLN A 69 -24.06 -20.28 -34.70
C GLN A 69 -25.09 -20.47 -35.82
N ILE A 70 -24.59 -20.72 -37.03
CA ILE A 70 -25.34 -21.32 -38.12
C ILE A 70 -25.88 -22.67 -37.64
N ALA A 71 -27.20 -22.78 -37.58
CA ALA A 71 -27.91 -24.01 -37.34
C ALA A 71 -27.63 -25.02 -38.48
N SER A 72 -27.36 -26.27 -38.12
CA SER A 72 -27.54 -27.46 -38.97
C SER A 72 -27.91 -28.63 -38.07
#